data_AF-A0A151S2F8-F1
#
_entry.id   AF-A0A151S2F8-F1
#
_cell.length_a   1.000
_cell.length_b   1.000
_cell.length_c   1.000
_cell.angle_alpha   90.00
_cell.angle_beta   90.00
_cell.angle_gamma   90.00
#
_symmetry.space_group_name_H-M   'P 1'
#
loop_
_entity.id
_entity.type
_entity.pdbx_description
1 polymer ?
#
loop_
_entity_poly.entity_id
_entity_poly.type
_entity_poly.pdbx_seq_one_letter_code
_entity_poly.pdbx_strand_id
1 'polypeptide(L)'
;MRFGFRVTVLEGRKRAGGRVYTKKMEGGNRLCAAADLGGSVLTGTLGNPLGIVARQLGELLHKVRDKCPLYCVDGRPVDPDMDVKVESAFNRLLDKASRLRQLMGEVSVDVSLGAALETFRQVFKDGVSDEEMNLFNWHLANLEYANAGLLSHLSLAFWDQDDPYDMGGDHCFLPGGNGKLVQALAENVPILYEKTVHTIRYSGDGVQVIAGSQAFEGDMALCTVPLGVLKKGSIKFIPELPQRKLDGIKRLGFGLLNKVAMLFPHVFWEMDLDTFGHLNDDSSRRGEFFLFYSYATVAGGPLLIALVAGEAAHKFESMPPTDAVTRVLQILKGIYEPKGIVVPEPIQTVCTRWGSDPFCFGSYSNVAVGASGDDYDILAESVGDGRLFFAGEATTRRYPATMHGAFLSGLREAANMAHHANIRTLKMKVDKAPSNAHSCASLLADLFREPDIEFGSFSVIFARKNTDPKSPAILRLQSHFNQQQQLHVYTLLSRQQVLDLREVRGGDEMRLNYLCEKLGVKLVGRKGLGMNADSVIDSIKAERGNRKPVSTSLALKPGVSSKLKAGIMKRKLIRRAKVVRKSNGSINVGSAIKVSEEVKITDHVLPDVPVSGNYFIRKK
;
A
#
# COMPACT_ATOMS: atom_id res chain seq x y z
N MET A 1 -16.31 1.17 20.06
CA MET A 1 -15.28 0.23 19.53
C MET A 1 -13.98 0.38 20.32
N ARG A 2 -12.96 -0.49 20.12
CA ARG A 2 -11.83 -0.70 21.06
C ARG A 2 -11.14 0.55 21.64
N PHE A 3 -11.03 1.65 20.90
CA PHE A 3 -10.47 2.93 21.37
C PHE A 3 -11.51 3.90 21.99
N GLY A 4 -12.67 3.41 22.44
CA GLY A 4 -13.73 4.23 23.06
C GLY A 4 -14.71 4.92 22.09
N PHE A 5 -14.37 5.04 20.81
CA PHE A 5 -15.21 5.75 19.82
C PHE A 5 -16.56 5.07 19.53
N ARG A 6 -17.61 5.87 19.39
CA ARG A 6 -18.85 5.53 18.69
C ARG A 6 -18.58 5.57 17.18
N VAL A 7 -18.88 4.47 16.47
CA VAL A 7 -18.60 4.32 15.05
C VAL A 7 -19.84 3.77 14.36
N THR A 8 -20.16 4.33 13.20
CA THR A 8 -21.20 3.85 12.29
C THR A 8 -20.59 3.77 10.89
N VAL A 9 -20.83 2.68 10.18
CA VAL A 9 -20.40 2.48 8.79
C VAL A 9 -21.58 2.71 7.86
N LEU A 10 -21.38 3.47 6.78
CA LEU A 10 -22.34 3.61 5.70
C LEU A 10 -21.86 2.77 4.52
N GLU A 11 -22.65 1.77 4.14
CA GLU A 11 -22.34 0.85 3.03
C GLU A 11 -23.41 1.02 1.94
N GLY A 12 -23.00 1.31 0.71
CA GLY A 12 -23.91 1.54 -0.40
C GLY A 12 -24.60 0.27 -0.88
N ARG A 13 -24.00 -0.90 -0.63
CA ARG A 13 -24.55 -2.21 -0.96
C ARG A 13 -25.47 -2.74 0.15
N LYS A 14 -26.23 -3.79 -0.17
CA LYS A 14 -26.97 -4.64 0.78
C LYS A 14 -26.11 -5.68 1.53
N ARG A 15 -24.78 -5.54 1.52
CA ARG A 15 -23.82 -6.48 2.13
C ARG A 15 -22.51 -5.79 2.44
N ALA A 16 -21.79 -6.30 3.45
CA ALA A 16 -20.42 -5.90 3.73
C ALA A 16 -19.40 -6.47 2.71
N GLY A 17 -18.14 -6.06 2.85
CA GLY A 17 -16.97 -6.64 2.17
C GLY A 17 -16.58 -5.98 0.85
N GLY A 18 -17.49 -5.24 0.20
CA GLY A 18 -17.21 -4.55 -1.07
C GLY A 18 -16.64 -5.50 -2.13
N ARG A 19 -15.35 -5.34 -2.44
CA ARG A 19 -14.58 -6.16 -3.41
C ARG A 19 -14.08 -7.50 -2.87
N VAL A 20 -14.25 -7.79 -1.58
CA VAL A 20 -14.20 -9.16 -1.06
C VAL A 20 -15.64 -9.67 -1.07
N TYR A 21 -15.94 -10.57 -2.02
CA TYR A 21 -17.30 -11.05 -2.24
C TYR A 21 -17.31 -12.54 -2.58
N THR A 22 -17.77 -13.34 -1.62
CA THR A 22 -18.17 -14.72 -1.84
C THR A 22 -19.67 -14.76 -2.13
N LYS A 23 -20.06 -15.43 -3.22
CA LYS A 23 -21.46 -15.79 -3.48
C LYS A 23 -21.66 -17.27 -3.20
N LYS A 24 -22.66 -17.60 -2.38
CA LYS A 24 -23.16 -18.97 -2.29
C LYS A 24 -23.85 -19.30 -3.61
N MET A 25 -23.36 -20.33 -4.28
CA MET A 25 -23.95 -20.93 -5.47
C MET A 25 -24.64 -22.23 -5.07
N GLU A 26 -25.78 -22.51 -5.68
CA GLU A 26 -26.67 -23.61 -5.31
C GLU A 26 -27.20 -24.29 -6.56
N GLY A 27 -27.26 -25.62 -6.50
CA GLY A 27 -27.90 -26.49 -7.49
C GLY A 27 -28.90 -27.43 -6.82
N GLY A 28 -29.64 -28.18 -7.64
CA GLY A 28 -30.54 -29.23 -7.14
C GLY A 28 -29.82 -30.25 -6.24
N ASN A 29 -30.59 -31.02 -5.48
CA ASN A 29 -30.09 -32.10 -4.62
C ASN A 29 -29.02 -31.67 -3.58
N ARG A 30 -29.22 -30.53 -2.92
CA ARG A 30 -28.36 -29.97 -1.85
C ARG A 30 -26.94 -29.60 -2.30
N LEU A 31 -26.66 -29.55 -3.60
CA LEU A 31 -25.35 -29.13 -4.09
C LEU A 31 -25.15 -27.63 -3.82
N CYS A 32 -24.08 -27.26 -3.12
CA CYS A 32 -23.72 -25.86 -2.92
C CYS A 32 -22.22 -25.63 -3.01
N ALA A 33 -21.83 -24.42 -3.38
CA ALA A 33 -20.43 -24.00 -3.45
C ALA A 33 -20.25 -22.52 -3.07
N ALA A 34 -19.13 -22.20 -2.44
CA ALA A 34 -18.73 -20.82 -2.15
C ALA A 34 -17.81 -20.26 -3.26
N ALA A 35 -18.32 -19.32 -4.07
CA ALA A 35 -17.60 -18.72 -5.17
C ALA A 35 -17.07 -17.32 -4.84
N ASP A 36 -15.74 -17.15 -4.78
CA ASP A 36 -15.11 -15.84 -4.61
C ASP A 36 -15.10 -15.06 -5.94
N LEU A 37 -16.10 -14.21 -6.11
CA LEU A 37 -16.28 -13.33 -7.27
C LEU A 37 -15.33 -12.11 -7.22
N GLY A 38 -14.85 -11.77 -6.02
CA GLY A 38 -13.92 -10.67 -5.76
C GLY A 38 -12.50 -11.15 -5.43
N GLY A 39 -11.90 -10.64 -4.35
CA GLY A 39 -10.62 -11.14 -3.83
C GLY A 39 -10.67 -12.64 -3.51
N SER A 40 -9.83 -13.44 -4.17
CA SER A 40 -9.78 -14.92 -4.06
C SER A 40 -8.60 -15.46 -3.26
N VAL A 41 -7.42 -14.86 -3.40
CA VAL A 41 -6.17 -15.43 -2.91
C VAL A 41 -5.65 -14.64 -1.70
N LEU A 42 -5.31 -15.34 -0.62
CA LEU A 42 -4.44 -14.79 0.43
C LEU A 42 -3.00 -14.90 -0.07
N THR A 43 -2.45 -13.78 -0.54
CA THR A 43 -1.07 -13.70 -1.02
C THR A 43 -0.09 -13.70 0.14
N GLY A 44 0.48 -14.88 0.42
CA GLY A 44 1.45 -15.08 1.50
C GLY A 44 0.75 -15.32 2.85
N THR A 45 1.33 -16.17 3.67
CA THR A 45 0.83 -16.53 5.02
C THR A 45 1.73 -16.05 6.16
N LEU A 46 2.97 -15.64 5.86
CA LEU A 46 3.94 -15.11 6.83
C LEU A 46 3.88 -13.59 6.82
N GLY A 47 3.51 -13.00 7.97
CA GLY A 47 3.29 -11.56 8.10
C GLY A 47 1.92 -11.06 7.61
N ASN A 48 1.14 -11.92 6.94
CA ASN A 48 -0.20 -11.56 6.47
C ASN A 48 -1.24 -11.61 7.61
N PRO A 49 -1.84 -10.45 7.99
CA PRO A 49 -2.81 -10.41 9.08
C PRO A 49 -4.08 -11.23 8.79
N LEU A 50 -4.46 -11.42 7.52
CA LEU A 50 -5.63 -12.23 7.17
C LEU A 50 -5.40 -13.72 7.42
N GLY A 51 -4.15 -14.20 7.37
CA GLY A 51 -3.80 -15.55 7.82
C GLY A 51 -3.93 -15.73 9.34
N ILE A 52 -3.75 -14.66 10.11
CA ILE A 52 -4.01 -14.65 11.56
C ILE A 52 -5.53 -14.68 11.81
N VAL A 53 -6.31 -13.87 11.10
CA VAL A 53 -7.79 -13.88 11.21
C VAL A 53 -8.37 -15.25 10.81
N ALA A 54 -7.91 -15.86 9.72
CA ALA A 54 -8.33 -17.21 9.33
C ALA A 54 -8.05 -18.23 10.44
N ARG A 55 -6.86 -18.19 11.07
CA ARG A 55 -6.51 -19.06 12.19
C ARG A 55 -7.37 -18.80 13.44
N GLN A 56 -7.74 -17.53 13.72
CA GLN A 56 -8.65 -17.19 14.82
C GLN A 56 -10.06 -17.74 14.61
N LEU A 57 -10.48 -17.93 13.35
CA LEU A 57 -11.74 -18.58 12.98
C LEU A 57 -11.65 -20.11 12.93
N GLY A 58 -10.48 -20.70 13.24
CA GLY A 58 -10.25 -22.14 13.12
C GLY A 58 -10.13 -22.65 11.67
N GLU A 59 -10.04 -21.75 10.69
CA GLU A 59 -10.00 -22.11 9.27
C GLU A 59 -8.60 -22.57 8.85
N LEU A 60 -8.51 -23.78 8.28
CA LEU A 60 -7.28 -24.29 7.68
C LEU A 60 -7.17 -23.79 6.24
N LEU A 61 -6.16 -22.95 5.97
CA LEU A 61 -5.89 -22.43 4.63
C LEU A 61 -5.41 -23.55 3.68
N HIS A 62 -6.01 -23.62 2.49
CA HIS A 62 -5.56 -24.52 1.43
C HIS A 62 -4.47 -23.84 0.61
N LYS A 63 -3.23 -24.37 0.66
CA LYS A 63 -2.14 -23.93 -0.21
C LYS A 63 -2.54 -24.14 -1.66
N VAL A 64 -2.46 -23.07 -2.47
CA VAL A 64 -2.57 -23.18 -3.93
C VAL A 64 -1.35 -23.97 -4.43
N ARG A 65 -1.62 -25.09 -5.08
CA ARG A 65 -0.63 -26.00 -5.66
C ARG A 65 0.12 -25.30 -6.79
N ASP A 66 1.42 -25.57 -6.89
CA ASP A 66 2.30 -24.92 -7.86
C ASP A 66 2.02 -25.39 -9.32
N LYS A 67 1.42 -26.58 -9.51
CA LYS A 67 1.08 -27.20 -10.80
C LYS A 67 -0.07 -26.47 -11.50
N CYS A 68 0.22 -25.90 -12.68
CA CYS A 68 -0.76 -25.28 -13.57
C CYS A 68 -0.47 -25.68 -15.02
N PRO A 69 -1.04 -26.78 -15.55
CA PRO A 69 -0.86 -27.15 -16.94
C PRO A 69 -1.46 -26.09 -17.86
N LEU A 70 -0.83 -25.87 -19.01
CA LEU A 70 -1.32 -24.99 -20.06
C LEU A 70 -1.84 -25.85 -21.23
N TYR A 71 -2.95 -25.42 -21.81
CA TYR A 71 -3.56 -26.05 -22.99
C TYR A 71 -3.54 -25.10 -24.17
N CYS A 72 -3.16 -25.59 -25.34
CA CYS A 72 -3.22 -24.87 -26.61
C CYS A 72 -4.68 -24.53 -27.00
N VAL A 73 -4.84 -23.73 -28.05
CA VAL A 73 -6.14 -23.25 -28.57
C VAL A 73 -7.05 -24.41 -29.03
N ASP A 74 -6.48 -25.56 -29.39
CA ASP A 74 -7.18 -26.79 -29.75
C ASP A 74 -7.46 -27.73 -28.55
N GLY A 75 -7.11 -27.31 -27.34
CA GLY A 75 -7.26 -28.08 -26.10
C GLY A 75 -6.15 -29.10 -25.83
N ARG A 76 -5.15 -29.29 -26.72
CA ARG A 76 -4.03 -30.20 -26.45
C ARG A 76 -3.09 -29.62 -25.38
N PRO A 77 -2.41 -30.43 -24.54
CA PRO A 77 -1.42 -29.92 -23.62
C PRO A 77 -0.27 -29.22 -24.34
N VAL A 78 0.18 -28.08 -23.80
CA VAL A 78 1.38 -27.37 -24.26
C VAL A 78 2.61 -28.26 -24.06
N ASP A 79 3.53 -28.21 -25.03
CA ASP A 79 4.79 -28.97 -24.94
C ASP A 79 5.64 -28.51 -23.73
N PRO A 80 6.11 -29.43 -22.85
CA PRO A 80 6.82 -29.07 -21.62
C PRO A 80 8.19 -28.39 -21.80
N ASP A 81 8.80 -28.45 -22.98
CA ASP A 81 10.06 -27.79 -23.28
C ASP A 81 9.82 -26.43 -23.96
N MET A 82 8.80 -26.31 -24.81
CA MET A 82 8.29 -25.02 -25.29
C MET A 82 7.82 -24.13 -24.12
N ASP A 83 7.12 -24.70 -23.14
CA ASP A 83 6.68 -24.00 -21.92
C ASP A 83 7.87 -23.34 -21.20
N VAL A 84 8.88 -24.14 -20.85
CA VAL A 84 10.10 -23.66 -20.19
C VAL A 84 10.89 -22.67 -21.06
N LYS A 85 10.93 -22.87 -22.39
CA LYS A 85 11.60 -21.98 -23.34
C LYS A 85 10.96 -20.59 -23.35
N VAL A 86 9.64 -20.52 -23.54
CA VAL A 86 8.92 -19.24 -23.64
C VAL A 86 8.84 -18.55 -22.28
N GLU A 87 8.64 -19.30 -21.18
CA GLU A 87 8.75 -18.75 -19.82
C GLU A 87 10.14 -18.13 -19.59
N SER A 88 11.21 -18.85 -19.95
CA SER A 88 12.58 -18.35 -19.77
C SER A 88 12.85 -17.10 -20.61
N ALA A 89 12.32 -17.05 -21.84
CA ALA A 89 12.38 -15.87 -22.70
C ALA A 89 11.63 -14.68 -22.07
N PHE A 90 10.37 -14.86 -21.67
CA PHE A 90 9.54 -13.84 -21.03
C PHE A 90 10.22 -13.23 -19.79
N ASN A 91 10.76 -14.07 -18.91
CA ASN A 91 11.49 -13.61 -17.72
C ASN A 91 12.77 -12.85 -18.06
N ARG A 92 13.51 -13.29 -19.09
CA ARG A 92 14.69 -12.57 -19.60
C ARG A 92 14.32 -11.18 -20.14
N LEU A 93 13.12 -10.97 -20.68
CA LEU A 93 12.63 -9.66 -21.13
C LEU A 93 12.26 -8.75 -19.94
N LEU A 94 11.64 -9.30 -18.89
CA LEU A 94 11.40 -8.56 -17.63
C LEU A 94 12.71 -8.11 -16.96
N ASP A 95 13.73 -8.98 -16.91
CA ASP A 95 15.07 -8.64 -16.42
C ASP A 95 15.71 -7.50 -17.23
N LYS A 96 15.51 -7.49 -18.56
CA LYS A 96 15.98 -6.42 -19.45
C LYS A 96 15.20 -5.13 -19.25
N ALA A 97 13.87 -5.17 -19.06
CA ALA A 97 13.06 -4.02 -18.71
C ALA A 97 13.50 -3.38 -17.38
N SER A 98 13.82 -4.21 -16.38
CA SER A 98 14.35 -3.76 -15.09
C SER A 98 15.75 -3.13 -15.18
N ARG A 99 16.58 -3.54 -16.16
CA ARG A 99 17.86 -2.87 -16.47
C ARG A 99 17.65 -1.58 -17.26
N LEU A 100 16.75 -1.59 -18.25
CA LEU A 100 16.44 -0.43 -19.09
C LEU A 100 16.00 0.77 -18.23
N ARG A 101 15.07 0.58 -17.30
CA ARG A 101 14.63 1.68 -16.41
C ARG A 101 15.75 2.25 -15.54
N GLN A 102 16.71 1.42 -15.12
CA GLN A 102 17.87 1.88 -14.36
C GLN A 102 18.81 2.76 -15.21
N LEU A 103 18.91 2.48 -16.51
CA LEU A 103 19.67 3.28 -17.48
C LEU A 103 18.92 4.56 -17.89
N MET A 104 17.59 4.51 -17.99
CA MET A 104 16.75 5.64 -18.39
C MET A 104 16.52 6.67 -17.27
N GLY A 105 16.69 6.30 -16.01
CA GLY A 105 16.45 7.20 -14.87
C GLY A 105 15.02 7.74 -14.88
N GLU A 106 14.87 9.05 -14.71
CA GLU A 106 13.58 9.75 -14.64
C GLU A 106 12.72 9.57 -15.91
N VAL A 107 13.34 9.42 -17.09
CA VAL A 107 12.63 9.22 -18.37
C VAL A 107 11.83 7.91 -18.38
N SER A 108 12.15 6.94 -17.52
CA SER A 108 11.40 5.69 -17.42
C SER A 108 9.97 5.84 -16.88
N VAL A 109 9.63 7.01 -16.30
CA VAL A 109 8.30 7.31 -15.73
C VAL A 109 7.24 7.47 -16.83
N ASP A 110 7.64 7.97 -18.00
CA ASP A 110 6.78 8.21 -19.17
C ASP A 110 6.69 7.00 -20.12
N VAL A 111 7.39 5.91 -19.80
CA VAL A 111 7.42 4.67 -20.62
C VAL A 111 6.57 3.59 -19.98
N SER A 112 5.81 2.87 -20.81
CA SER A 112 5.05 1.71 -20.36
C SER A 112 5.85 0.41 -20.40
N LEU A 113 5.55 -0.49 -19.47
CA LEU A 113 6.15 -1.83 -19.44
C LEU A 113 5.86 -2.61 -20.72
N GLY A 114 4.66 -2.46 -21.28
CA GLY A 114 4.25 -3.10 -22.54
C GLY A 114 5.11 -2.66 -23.72
N ALA A 115 5.41 -1.36 -23.85
CA ALA A 115 6.28 -0.85 -24.91
C ALA A 115 7.71 -1.42 -24.79
N ALA A 116 8.25 -1.49 -23.57
CA ALA A 116 9.57 -2.07 -23.32
C ALA A 116 9.62 -3.57 -23.64
N LEU A 117 8.61 -4.34 -23.20
CA LEU A 117 8.52 -5.78 -23.46
C LEU A 117 8.40 -6.11 -24.95
N GLU A 118 7.53 -5.39 -25.68
CA GLU A 118 7.35 -5.61 -27.12
C GLU A 118 8.62 -5.21 -27.90
N THR A 119 9.26 -4.10 -27.54
CA THR A 119 10.54 -3.69 -28.14
C THR A 119 11.61 -4.77 -27.96
N PHE A 120 11.76 -5.31 -26.75
CA PHE A 120 12.74 -6.37 -26.53
C PHE A 120 12.36 -7.69 -27.22
N ARG A 121 11.08 -8.06 -27.24
CA ARG A 121 10.59 -9.25 -27.97
C ARG A 121 10.99 -9.19 -29.44
N GLN A 122 10.76 -8.06 -30.11
CA GLN A 122 11.15 -7.82 -31.50
C GLN A 122 12.67 -7.88 -31.70
N VAL A 123 13.45 -7.20 -30.85
CA VAL A 123 14.92 -7.15 -30.94
C VAL A 123 15.57 -8.53 -30.76
N PHE A 124 15.07 -9.33 -29.80
CA PHE A 124 15.61 -10.67 -29.52
C PHE A 124 14.98 -11.79 -30.35
N LYS A 125 13.97 -11.47 -31.17
CA LYS A 125 13.17 -12.43 -31.94
C LYS A 125 12.63 -13.56 -31.04
N ASP A 126 12.05 -13.19 -29.90
CA ASP A 126 11.36 -14.13 -29.02
C ASP A 126 9.90 -14.31 -29.48
N GLY A 127 9.39 -15.55 -29.49
CA GLY A 127 8.06 -15.86 -30.03
C GLY A 127 8.04 -15.77 -31.55
N VAL A 128 8.71 -16.71 -32.22
CA VAL A 128 8.89 -16.70 -33.69
C VAL A 128 7.81 -17.51 -34.40
N SER A 129 7.32 -18.58 -33.78
CA SER A 129 6.13 -19.32 -34.26
C SER A 129 4.85 -18.82 -33.59
N ASP A 130 3.72 -19.08 -34.24
CA ASP A 130 2.40 -18.75 -33.69
C ASP A 130 2.13 -19.47 -32.35
N GLU A 131 2.55 -20.74 -32.22
CA GLU A 131 2.45 -21.49 -30.95
C GLU A 131 3.25 -20.82 -29.82
N GLU A 132 4.50 -20.39 -30.08
CA GLU A 132 5.30 -19.66 -29.09
C GLU A 132 4.70 -18.30 -28.76
N MET A 133 4.14 -17.60 -29.75
CA MET A 133 3.54 -16.27 -29.55
C MET A 133 2.22 -16.36 -28.75
N ASN A 134 1.42 -17.41 -28.94
CA ASN A 134 0.20 -17.65 -28.17
C ASN A 134 0.52 -17.95 -26.69
N LEU A 135 1.59 -18.70 -26.44
CA LEU A 135 2.11 -18.93 -25.09
C LEU A 135 2.73 -17.66 -24.47
N PHE A 136 3.44 -16.86 -25.26
CA PHE A 136 3.96 -15.56 -24.81
C PHE A 136 2.82 -14.60 -24.46
N ASN A 137 1.76 -14.56 -25.28
CA ASN A 137 0.53 -13.82 -25.01
C ASN A 137 -0.14 -14.26 -23.71
N TRP A 138 -0.11 -15.56 -23.37
CA TRP A 138 -0.60 -16.05 -22.08
C TRP A 138 0.20 -15.50 -20.88
N HIS A 139 1.54 -15.44 -20.98
CA HIS A 139 2.35 -14.80 -19.94
C HIS A 139 2.08 -13.29 -19.81
N LEU A 140 1.86 -12.58 -20.93
CA LEU A 140 1.43 -11.18 -20.93
C LEU A 140 0.06 -11.02 -20.26
N ALA A 141 -0.93 -11.88 -20.60
CA ALA A 141 -2.26 -11.87 -20.00
C ALA A 141 -2.23 -12.13 -18.49
N ASN A 142 -1.33 -13.01 -18.04
CA ASN A 142 -1.11 -13.30 -16.62
C ASN A 142 -0.48 -12.10 -15.87
N LEU A 143 0.37 -11.32 -16.53
CA LEU A 143 0.92 -10.07 -15.99
C LEU A 143 -0.15 -8.96 -15.93
N GLU A 144 -1.04 -8.92 -16.93
CA GLU A 144 -2.22 -8.04 -16.93
C GLU A 144 -3.22 -8.43 -15.83
N TYR A 145 -3.42 -9.72 -15.58
CA TYR A 145 -4.18 -10.24 -14.45
C TYR A 145 -3.58 -9.77 -13.11
N ALA A 146 -2.28 -9.99 -12.90
CA ALA A 146 -1.60 -9.63 -11.65
C ALA A 146 -1.69 -8.13 -11.31
N ASN A 147 -1.80 -7.26 -12.33
CA ASN A 147 -1.91 -5.81 -12.17
C ASN A 147 -3.33 -5.26 -12.44
N ALA A 148 -4.28 -6.11 -12.84
CA ALA A 148 -5.57 -5.75 -13.46
C ALA A 148 -5.48 -4.66 -14.56
N GLY A 149 -4.33 -4.49 -15.21
CA GLY A 149 -4.04 -3.33 -16.04
C GLY A 149 -3.38 -3.71 -17.36
N LEU A 150 -3.71 -2.98 -18.42
CA LEU A 150 -3.05 -3.11 -19.71
C LEU A 150 -1.56 -2.79 -19.57
N LEU A 151 -0.69 -3.64 -20.12
CA LEU A 151 0.76 -3.40 -20.05
C LEU A 151 1.17 -2.10 -20.74
N SER A 152 0.40 -1.64 -21.73
CA SER A 152 0.56 -0.37 -22.42
C SER A 152 0.35 0.87 -21.53
N HIS A 153 -0.35 0.73 -20.40
CA HIS A 153 -0.61 1.80 -19.43
C HIS A 153 0.16 1.65 -18.12
N LEU A 154 0.84 0.51 -17.91
CA LEU A 154 1.52 0.16 -16.67
C LEU A 154 2.95 0.74 -16.66
N SER A 155 3.35 1.45 -15.58
CA SER A 155 4.63 2.19 -15.51
C SER A 155 5.86 1.29 -15.58
N LEU A 156 6.75 1.50 -16.55
CA LEU A 156 8.04 0.80 -16.58
C LEU A 156 8.87 1.08 -15.30
N ALA A 157 8.87 2.33 -14.83
CA ALA A 157 9.58 2.75 -13.64
C ALA A 157 9.09 2.06 -12.36
N PHE A 158 7.76 1.95 -12.17
CA PHE A 158 7.16 1.75 -10.85
C PHE A 158 6.06 0.68 -10.74
N TRP A 159 5.77 -0.11 -11.80
CA TRP A 159 4.73 -1.17 -11.74
C TRP A 159 4.93 -2.18 -10.59
N ASP A 160 6.19 -2.37 -10.21
CA ASP A 160 6.70 -3.32 -9.24
C ASP A 160 7.31 -2.57 -8.03
N GLN A 161 6.76 -1.41 -7.65
CA GLN A 161 7.30 -0.64 -6.52
C GLN A 161 6.91 -1.20 -5.14
N ASP A 162 5.88 -2.03 -5.07
CA ASP A 162 5.43 -2.77 -3.87
C ASP A 162 6.24 -4.07 -3.61
N ASP A 163 7.03 -4.49 -4.59
CA ASP A 163 7.92 -5.65 -4.58
C ASP A 163 8.68 -5.97 -3.28
N PRO A 164 9.40 -5.01 -2.66
CA PRO A 164 10.31 -5.35 -1.56
C PRO A 164 9.56 -5.65 -0.26
N TYR A 165 8.23 -5.60 -0.30
CA TYR A 165 7.32 -5.78 0.82
C TYR A 165 6.45 -7.05 0.69
N ASP A 166 6.59 -7.86 -0.37
CA ASP A 166 5.77 -9.06 -0.57
C ASP A 166 5.79 -10.00 0.67
N MET A 167 4.63 -10.59 0.97
CA MET A 167 4.42 -11.38 2.17
C MET A 167 4.88 -12.82 1.94
N GLY A 168 5.77 -13.31 2.79
CA GLY A 168 6.35 -14.64 2.67
C GLY A 168 5.35 -15.78 2.88
N GLY A 169 5.81 -17.01 2.63
CA GLY A 169 4.99 -18.21 2.74
C GLY A 169 4.19 -18.51 1.47
N ASP A 170 3.24 -19.42 1.60
CA ASP A 170 2.42 -19.88 0.48
C ASP A 170 1.28 -18.92 0.15
N HIS A 171 0.82 -18.95 -1.10
CA HIS A 171 -0.45 -18.35 -1.49
C HIS A 171 -1.57 -19.36 -1.22
N CYS A 172 -2.68 -18.91 -0.64
CA CYS A 172 -3.74 -19.82 -0.21
C CYS A 172 -5.14 -19.37 -0.64
N PHE A 173 -6.02 -20.36 -0.84
CA PHE A 173 -7.47 -20.19 -0.79
C PHE A 173 -7.99 -20.41 0.63
N LEU A 174 -9.09 -19.75 0.99
CA LEU A 174 -9.82 -19.98 2.23
C LEU A 174 -11.02 -20.92 1.95
N PRO A 175 -11.11 -22.10 2.59
CA PRO A 175 -12.28 -22.96 2.46
C PRO A 175 -13.58 -22.25 2.84
N GLY A 176 -14.59 -22.32 1.97
CA GLY A 176 -15.85 -21.58 2.12
C GLY A 176 -15.80 -20.10 1.72
N GLY A 177 -14.67 -19.62 1.18
CA GLY A 177 -14.53 -18.29 0.56
C GLY A 177 -14.22 -17.14 1.51
N ASN A 178 -13.55 -16.11 0.99
CA ASN A 178 -13.00 -14.98 1.77
C ASN A 178 -14.05 -14.09 2.45
N GLY A 179 -15.32 -14.22 2.08
CA GLY A 179 -16.46 -13.59 2.74
C GLY A 179 -16.61 -13.99 4.22
N LYS A 180 -16.10 -15.17 4.63
CA LYS A 180 -16.00 -15.55 6.06
C LYS A 180 -15.19 -14.54 6.88
N LEU A 181 -14.06 -14.06 6.33
CA LEU A 181 -13.21 -13.06 6.99
C LEU A 181 -13.97 -11.74 7.17
N VAL A 182 -14.73 -11.34 6.14
CA VAL A 182 -15.58 -10.14 6.19
C VAL A 182 -16.69 -10.28 7.22
N GLN A 183 -17.37 -11.43 7.26
CA GLN A 183 -18.46 -11.71 8.18
C GLN A 183 -17.99 -11.61 9.64
N ALA A 184 -16.84 -12.21 9.97
CA ALA A 184 -16.23 -12.11 11.29
C ALA A 184 -15.82 -10.67 11.65
N LEU A 185 -15.25 -9.92 10.70
CA LEU A 185 -14.84 -8.53 10.94
C LEU A 185 -16.02 -7.54 11.00
N ALA A 186 -17.17 -7.89 10.44
CA ALA A 186 -18.41 -7.11 10.50
C ALA A 186 -19.26 -7.43 11.75
N GLU A 187 -18.93 -8.48 12.50
CA GLU A 187 -19.67 -8.88 13.69
C GLU A 187 -19.67 -7.76 14.74
N ASN A 188 -20.86 -7.42 15.25
CA ASN A 188 -21.07 -6.35 16.23
C ASN A 188 -20.60 -4.93 15.77
N VAL A 189 -20.39 -4.71 14.46
CA VAL A 189 -20.15 -3.39 13.89
C VAL A 189 -21.49 -2.74 13.47
N PRO A 190 -21.79 -1.49 13.86
CA PRO A 190 -22.98 -0.78 13.39
C PRO A 190 -22.84 -0.38 11.91
N ILE A 191 -23.32 -1.24 11.01
CA ILE A 191 -23.33 -1.00 9.56
C ILE A 191 -24.74 -0.66 9.08
N LEU A 192 -24.89 0.48 8.41
CA LEU A 192 -26.10 0.89 7.72
C LEU A 192 -25.95 0.59 6.23
N TYR A 193 -26.61 -0.47 5.78
CA TYR A 193 -26.64 -0.89 4.39
C TYR A 193 -27.55 -0.01 3.54
N GLU A 194 -27.32 -0.05 2.21
CA GLU A 194 -28.06 0.70 1.20
C GLU A 194 -28.01 2.24 1.46
N LYS A 195 -26.87 2.71 1.98
CA LYS A 195 -26.56 4.13 2.24
C LYS A 195 -25.46 4.63 1.30
N THR A 196 -25.84 4.90 0.06
CA THR A 196 -24.97 5.52 -0.94
C THR A 196 -24.67 6.97 -0.58
N VAL A 197 -23.46 7.21 -0.06
CA VAL A 197 -22.93 8.55 0.20
C VAL A 197 -22.68 9.28 -1.12
N HIS A 198 -23.16 10.52 -1.24
CA HIS A 198 -22.92 11.39 -2.40
C HIS A 198 -22.29 12.73 -2.03
N THR A 199 -22.27 13.11 -0.75
CA THR A 199 -21.63 14.34 -0.28
C THR A 199 -20.95 14.12 1.07
N ILE A 200 -19.72 14.60 1.21
CA ILE A 200 -18.99 14.65 2.48
C ILE A 200 -18.60 16.09 2.74
N ARG A 201 -19.22 16.71 3.76
CA ARG A 201 -18.84 18.04 4.25
C ARG A 201 -17.91 17.89 5.45
N TYR A 202 -16.88 18.72 5.53
CA TYR A 202 -15.96 18.78 6.67
C TYR A 202 -15.55 20.22 6.99
N SER A 203 -15.48 20.56 8.28
CA SER A 203 -15.10 21.89 8.76
C SER A 203 -14.22 21.80 10.00
N GLY A 204 -13.84 22.95 10.57
CA GLY A 204 -13.16 23.00 11.87
C GLY A 204 -13.94 22.33 13.00
N ASP A 205 -15.26 22.19 12.89
CA ASP A 205 -16.16 21.69 13.94
C ASP A 205 -16.41 20.17 13.87
N GLY A 206 -16.45 19.61 12.67
CA GLY A 206 -16.76 18.18 12.47
C GLY A 206 -16.91 17.77 11.01
N VAL A 207 -17.67 16.70 10.78
CA VAL A 207 -18.05 16.18 9.47
C VAL A 207 -19.56 15.96 9.39
N GLN A 208 -20.11 16.16 8.19
CA GLN A 208 -21.49 15.82 7.85
C GLN A 208 -21.49 15.01 6.54
N VAL A 209 -21.85 13.74 6.64
CA VAL A 209 -21.89 12.79 5.51
C VAL A 209 -23.33 12.62 5.06
N ILE A 210 -23.62 12.83 3.77
CA ILE A 210 -24.97 12.82 3.22
C ILE A 210 -25.16 11.62 2.30
N ALA A 211 -26.18 10.81 2.59
CA ALA A 211 -26.56 9.62 1.85
C ALA A 211 -28.08 9.63 1.59
N GLY A 212 -28.47 10.04 0.38
CA GLY A 212 -29.86 10.28 0.02
C GLY A 212 -30.41 11.50 0.76
N SER A 213 -31.59 11.36 1.36
CA SER A 213 -32.20 12.39 2.21
C SER A 213 -31.63 12.45 3.64
N GLN A 214 -30.69 11.57 4.00
CA GLN A 214 -30.16 11.46 5.37
C GLN A 214 -28.79 12.12 5.51
N ALA A 215 -28.61 12.91 6.56
CA ALA A 215 -27.33 13.46 6.98
C ALA A 215 -26.85 12.78 8.28
N PHE A 216 -25.58 12.42 8.32
CA PHE A 216 -24.91 11.77 9.44
C PHE A 216 -23.78 12.67 9.94
N GLU A 217 -23.84 13.07 11.20
CA GLU A 217 -22.87 13.99 11.80
C GLU A 217 -21.91 13.27 12.75
N GLY A 218 -20.68 13.75 12.80
CA GLY A 218 -19.65 13.22 13.70
C GLY A 218 -18.40 14.07 13.75
N ASP A 219 -17.46 13.70 14.63
CA ASP A 219 -16.21 14.44 14.80
C ASP A 219 -15.25 14.26 13.62
N MET A 220 -15.23 13.08 13.01
CA MET A 220 -14.31 12.70 11.93
C MET A 220 -14.97 11.66 11.02
N ALA A 221 -14.59 11.65 9.74
CA ALA A 221 -14.99 10.63 8.76
C ALA A 221 -13.77 9.84 8.28
N LEU A 222 -13.97 8.55 8.00
CA LEU A 222 -13.02 7.70 7.30
C LEU A 222 -13.61 7.29 5.95
N CYS A 223 -13.03 7.79 4.86
CA CYS A 223 -13.43 7.44 3.51
C CYS A 223 -12.69 6.18 3.05
N THR A 224 -13.43 5.13 2.69
CA THR A 224 -12.89 3.84 2.21
C THR A 224 -13.37 3.45 0.82
N VAL A 225 -13.95 4.40 0.09
CA VAL A 225 -14.52 4.15 -1.24
C VAL A 225 -13.42 3.80 -2.25
N PRO A 226 -13.67 2.90 -3.22
CA PRO A 226 -12.65 2.52 -4.20
C PRO A 226 -12.14 3.69 -5.04
N LEU A 227 -10.89 3.61 -5.50
CA LEU A 227 -10.28 4.63 -6.34
C LEU A 227 -11.09 4.90 -7.62
N GLY A 228 -11.75 3.90 -8.20
CA GLY A 228 -12.67 4.09 -9.34
C GLY A 228 -13.86 5.02 -9.01
N VAL A 229 -14.42 4.96 -7.79
CA VAL A 229 -15.49 5.86 -7.33
C VAL A 229 -14.97 7.29 -7.15
N LEU A 230 -13.74 7.44 -6.62
CA LEU A 230 -13.08 8.75 -6.53
C LEU A 230 -12.80 9.35 -7.91
N LYS A 231 -12.25 8.55 -8.84
CA LYS A 231 -12.02 8.95 -10.24
C LYS A 231 -13.29 9.34 -10.98
N LYS A 232 -14.42 8.69 -10.68
CA LYS A 232 -15.72 9.00 -11.29
C LYS A 232 -16.34 10.30 -10.78
N GLY A 233 -15.83 10.86 -9.67
CA GLY A 233 -16.38 12.08 -9.06
C GLY A 233 -17.76 11.89 -8.42
N SER A 234 -18.14 10.65 -8.08
CA SER A 234 -19.50 10.32 -7.59
C SER A 234 -19.80 10.85 -6.18
N ILE A 235 -18.79 11.38 -5.47
CA ILE A 235 -18.92 11.96 -4.14
C ILE A 235 -18.39 13.40 -4.16
N LYS A 236 -19.25 14.35 -3.79
CA LYS A 236 -18.88 15.76 -3.65
C LYS A 236 -18.26 16.01 -2.28
N PHE A 237 -17.00 16.44 -2.26
CA PHE A 237 -16.33 16.92 -1.05
C PHE A 237 -16.57 18.43 -0.87
N ILE A 238 -16.86 18.87 0.36
CA ILE A 238 -17.06 20.30 0.69
C ILE A 238 -16.31 20.64 1.99
N PRO A 239 -15.24 21.46 1.95
CA PRO A 239 -14.60 22.01 0.76
C PRO A 239 -14.02 20.92 -0.15
N GLU A 240 -13.60 21.31 -1.35
CA GLU A 240 -12.99 20.38 -2.30
C GLU A 240 -11.68 19.78 -1.74
N LEU A 241 -11.31 18.60 -2.24
CA LEU A 241 -10.06 17.94 -1.86
C LEU A 241 -8.85 18.76 -2.36
N PRO A 242 -7.71 18.78 -1.64
CA PRO A 242 -6.51 19.48 -2.09
C PRO A 242 -6.06 19.01 -3.48
N GLN A 243 -5.63 19.93 -4.35
CA GLN A 243 -5.26 19.64 -5.73
C GLN A 243 -4.29 18.45 -5.86
N ARG A 244 -3.25 18.39 -5.02
CA ARG A 244 -2.29 17.28 -4.98
C ARG A 244 -2.95 15.90 -4.82
N LYS A 245 -4.04 15.81 -4.04
CA LYS A 245 -4.83 14.58 -3.87
C LYS A 245 -5.71 14.29 -5.09
N LEU A 246 -6.32 15.30 -5.71
CA LEU A 246 -7.05 15.16 -6.98
C LEU A 246 -6.13 14.67 -8.11
N ASP A 247 -4.91 15.21 -8.19
CA ASP A 247 -3.92 14.79 -9.17
C ASP A 247 -3.46 13.34 -8.94
N GLY A 248 -3.25 12.93 -7.68
CA GLY A 248 -2.95 11.53 -7.33
C GLY A 248 -4.10 10.57 -7.69
N ILE A 249 -5.35 10.96 -7.42
CA ILE A 249 -6.55 10.23 -7.86
C ILE A 249 -6.58 10.11 -9.39
N LYS A 250 -6.18 11.16 -10.12
CA LYS A 250 -6.12 11.17 -11.59
C LYS A 250 -5.00 10.27 -12.12
N ARG A 251 -3.78 10.37 -11.57
CA ARG A 251 -2.57 9.64 -12.02
C ARG A 251 -2.65 8.14 -11.78
N LEU A 252 -3.01 7.69 -10.57
CA LEU A 252 -3.01 6.25 -10.24
C LEU A 252 -3.87 5.47 -11.24
N GLY A 253 -3.40 4.29 -11.66
CA GLY A 253 -4.21 3.40 -12.48
C GLY A 253 -5.29 2.74 -11.64
N PHE A 254 -6.46 2.48 -12.25
CA PHE A 254 -7.48 1.65 -11.65
C PHE A 254 -7.92 0.61 -12.67
N GLY A 255 -7.58 -0.64 -12.38
CA GLY A 255 -7.64 -1.76 -13.30
C GLY A 255 -8.99 -2.45 -13.36
N LEU A 256 -9.10 -3.42 -14.27
CA LEU A 256 -10.26 -4.29 -14.43
C LEU A 256 -9.85 -5.76 -14.59
N LEU A 257 -10.53 -6.60 -13.83
CA LEU A 257 -10.44 -8.06 -13.85
C LEU A 257 -11.83 -8.61 -13.57
N ASN A 258 -12.29 -9.54 -14.40
CA ASN A 258 -13.58 -10.21 -14.25
C ASN A 258 -13.46 -11.74 -14.20
N LYS A 259 -14.57 -12.39 -13.85
CA LYS A 259 -14.65 -13.84 -13.67
C LYS A 259 -15.97 -14.42 -14.20
N VAL A 260 -15.92 -15.68 -14.61
CA VAL A 260 -17.09 -16.56 -14.84
C VAL A 260 -17.00 -17.71 -13.85
N ALA A 261 -17.86 -17.71 -12.83
CA ALA A 261 -17.99 -18.83 -11.89
C ALA A 261 -19.09 -19.79 -12.37
N MET A 262 -18.82 -21.11 -12.35
CA MET A 262 -19.70 -22.15 -12.85
C MET A 262 -19.75 -23.32 -11.87
N LEU A 263 -20.94 -23.63 -11.37
CA LEU A 263 -21.22 -24.82 -10.55
C LEU A 263 -21.71 -25.95 -11.45
N PHE A 264 -20.99 -27.06 -11.50
CA PHE A 264 -21.33 -28.23 -12.33
C PHE A 264 -22.05 -29.32 -11.51
N PRO A 265 -22.61 -30.37 -12.12
CA PRO A 265 -23.20 -31.49 -11.38
C PRO A 265 -22.18 -32.36 -10.63
N HIS A 266 -20.95 -32.45 -11.16
CA HIS A 266 -19.84 -33.20 -10.58
C HIS A 266 -18.51 -32.60 -11.06
N VAL A 267 -17.40 -32.96 -10.42
CA VAL A 267 -16.07 -32.62 -10.90
C VAL A 267 -15.71 -33.55 -12.05
N PHE A 268 -15.45 -32.99 -13.24
CA PHE A 268 -14.97 -33.73 -14.42
C PHE A 268 -13.49 -33.43 -14.74
N TRP A 269 -12.90 -32.43 -14.07
CA TRP A 269 -11.50 -32.06 -14.19
C TRP A 269 -10.61 -32.72 -13.12
N GLU A 270 -9.29 -32.57 -13.24
CA GLU A 270 -8.32 -33.22 -12.37
C GLU A 270 -8.30 -32.59 -10.95
N MET A 271 -8.60 -33.39 -9.92
CA MET A 271 -8.69 -32.95 -8.51
C MET A 271 -7.34 -32.59 -7.84
N ASP A 272 -6.22 -32.94 -8.48
CA ASP A 272 -4.87 -32.54 -8.06
C ASP A 272 -4.46 -31.16 -8.62
N LEU A 273 -5.32 -30.53 -9.44
CA LEU A 273 -5.14 -29.17 -9.94
C LEU A 273 -5.97 -28.17 -9.15
N ASP A 274 -5.32 -27.08 -8.75
CA ASP A 274 -5.99 -25.86 -8.27
C ASP A 274 -6.14 -24.82 -9.39
N THR A 275 -5.30 -24.92 -10.43
CA THR A 275 -5.27 -23.98 -11.56
C THR A 275 -4.89 -24.68 -12.86
N PHE A 276 -5.39 -24.20 -14.01
CA PHE A 276 -4.87 -24.52 -15.34
C PHE A 276 -5.10 -23.35 -16.31
N GLY A 277 -4.27 -23.24 -17.35
CA GLY A 277 -4.34 -22.16 -18.34
C GLY A 277 -4.78 -22.64 -19.73
N HIS A 278 -5.30 -21.71 -20.53
CA HIS A 278 -5.68 -21.92 -21.92
C HIS A 278 -5.12 -20.78 -22.79
N LEU A 279 -4.45 -21.13 -23.89
CA LEU A 279 -3.87 -20.16 -24.81
C LEU A 279 -4.93 -19.50 -25.70
N ASN A 280 -4.61 -18.35 -26.28
CA ASN A 280 -5.47 -17.66 -27.25
C ASN A 280 -4.65 -17.33 -28.50
N ASP A 281 -5.26 -17.45 -29.68
CA ASP A 281 -4.66 -17.13 -30.98
C ASP A 281 -4.72 -15.63 -31.33
N ASP A 282 -5.59 -14.88 -30.64
CA ASP A 282 -5.75 -13.44 -30.83
C ASP A 282 -5.15 -12.67 -29.64
N SER A 283 -4.12 -11.88 -29.93
CA SER A 283 -3.41 -11.07 -28.94
C SER A 283 -4.32 -10.04 -28.23
N SER A 284 -5.40 -9.58 -28.87
CA SER A 284 -6.41 -8.68 -28.31
C SER A 284 -7.45 -9.40 -27.42
N ARG A 285 -7.45 -10.74 -27.45
CA ARG A 285 -8.25 -11.64 -26.61
C ARG A 285 -7.39 -12.52 -25.69
N ARG A 286 -6.08 -12.29 -25.59
CA ARG A 286 -5.14 -13.07 -24.76
C ARG A 286 -5.56 -13.28 -23.30
N GLY A 287 -6.31 -12.32 -22.73
CA GLY A 287 -6.83 -12.39 -21.37
C GLY A 287 -8.25 -12.96 -21.27
N GLU A 288 -8.86 -13.42 -22.35
CA GLU A 288 -10.20 -14.02 -22.38
C GLU A 288 -10.13 -15.49 -21.95
N PHE A 289 -10.64 -15.79 -20.74
CA PHE A 289 -10.72 -17.14 -20.16
C PHE A 289 -9.36 -17.87 -20.09
N PHE A 290 -8.27 -17.11 -20.01
CA PHE A 290 -6.90 -17.61 -20.13
C PHE A 290 -6.43 -18.46 -18.94
N LEU A 291 -7.06 -18.33 -17.77
CA LEU A 291 -6.69 -19.00 -16.53
C LEU A 291 -7.95 -19.41 -15.76
N PHE A 292 -7.96 -20.66 -15.31
CA PHE A 292 -9.05 -21.29 -14.57
C PHE A 292 -8.61 -21.62 -13.15
N TYR A 293 -9.49 -21.40 -12.17
CA TYR A 293 -9.34 -21.87 -10.80
C TYR A 293 -10.30 -23.02 -10.52
N SER A 294 -9.74 -24.15 -10.12
CA SER A 294 -10.46 -25.29 -9.54
C SER A 294 -10.73 -24.98 -8.07
N TYR A 295 -11.99 -24.79 -7.74
CA TYR A 295 -12.45 -24.54 -6.38
C TYR A 295 -13.00 -25.82 -5.70
N ALA A 296 -12.89 -26.97 -6.35
CA ALA A 296 -13.45 -28.25 -5.90
C ALA A 296 -12.97 -28.67 -4.49
N THR A 297 -11.74 -28.34 -4.12
CA THR A 297 -11.13 -28.63 -2.81
C THR A 297 -11.55 -27.66 -1.70
N VAL A 298 -12.08 -26.48 -2.03
CA VAL A 298 -12.24 -25.35 -1.09
C VAL A 298 -13.65 -24.76 -1.03
N ALA A 299 -14.45 -24.86 -2.10
CA ALA A 299 -15.78 -24.26 -2.15
C ALA A 299 -16.88 -25.11 -1.51
N GLY A 300 -16.61 -26.41 -1.25
CA GLY A 300 -17.60 -27.38 -0.79
C GLY A 300 -18.43 -28.04 -1.92
N GLY A 301 -18.10 -27.76 -3.18
CA GLY A 301 -18.76 -28.33 -4.35
C GLY A 301 -17.96 -28.16 -5.65
N PRO A 302 -18.41 -28.79 -6.75
CA PRO A 302 -17.75 -28.80 -8.08
C PRO A 302 -17.85 -27.43 -8.76
N LEU A 303 -17.04 -26.50 -8.29
CA LEU A 303 -16.98 -25.12 -8.77
C LEU A 303 -15.69 -24.88 -9.56
N LEU A 304 -15.85 -24.31 -10.76
CA LEU A 304 -14.75 -23.82 -11.58
C LEU A 304 -14.94 -22.31 -11.83
N ILE A 305 -13.85 -21.56 -11.88
CA ILE A 305 -13.86 -20.11 -12.12
C ILE A 305 -12.89 -19.76 -13.25
N ALA A 306 -13.39 -19.28 -14.40
CA ALA A 306 -12.57 -18.74 -15.47
C ALA A 306 -12.30 -17.24 -15.25
N LEU A 307 -11.07 -16.78 -15.54
CA LEU A 307 -10.65 -15.39 -15.36
C LEU A 307 -10.63 -14.61 -16.69
N VAL A 308 -10.96 -13.32 -16.62
CA VAL A 308 -10.94 -12.41 -17.77
C VAL A 308 -10.15 -11.15 -17.43
N ALA A 309 -8.99 -10.99 -18.07
CA ALA A 309 -8.00 -9.94 -17.80
C ALA A 309 -7.66 -9.09 -19.05
N GLY A 310 -6.85 -8.04 -18.88
CA GLY A 310 -6.36 -7.22 -19.97
C GLY A 310 -7.48 -6.54 -20.78
N GLU A 311 -7.26 -6.38 -22.09
CA GLU A 311 -8.26 -5.75 -22.99
C GLU A 311 -9.57 -6.53 -23.05
N ALA A 312 -9.49 -7.87 -22.96
CA ALA A 312 -10.65 -8.75 -22.92
C ALA A 312 -11.58 -8.42 -21.73
N ALA A 313 -11.04 -8.01 -20.57
CA ALA A 313 -11.85 -7.66 -19.40
C ALA A 313 -12.76 -6.46 -19.65
N HIS A 314 -12.35 -5.51 -20.50
CA HIS A 314 -13.16 -4.36 -20.90
C HIS A 314 -14.24 -4.75 -21.91
N LYS A 315 -13.89 -5.52 -22.95
CA LYS A 315 -14.86 -6.08 -23.93
C LYS A 315 -15.90 -6.98 -23.25
N PHE A 316 -15.50 -7.67 -22.19
CA PHE A 316 -16.36 -8.57 -21.41
C PHE A 316 -17.46 -7.85 -20.62
N GLU A 317 -17.32 -6.56 -20.27
CA GLU A 317 -18.37 -5.84 -19.52
C GLU A 317 -19.69 -5.75 -20.31
N SER A 318 -19.63 -5.62 -21.64
CA SER A 318 -20.80 -5.57 -22.53
C SER A 318 -21.20 -6.94 -23.13
N MET A 319 -20.43 -8.00 -22.90
CA MET A 319 -20.73 -9.35 -23.42
C MET A 319 -21.98 -9.93 -22.73
N PRO A 320 -22.89 -10.61 -23.44
CA PRO A 320 -23.98 -11.37 -22.81
C PRO A 320 -23.45 -12.51 -21.92
N PRO A 321 -24.02 -12.76 -20.73
CA PRO A 321 -23.58 -13.86 -19.86
C PRO A 321 -23.70 -15.25 -20.49
N THR A 322 -24.66 -15.45 -21.40
CA THR A 322 -24.82 -16.68 -22.19
C THR A 322 -23.60 -16.96 -23.05
N ASP A 323 -23.12 -15.96 -23.76
CA ASP A 323 -22.04 -16.06 -24.73
C ASP A 323 -20.71 -16.34 -24.02
N ALA A 324 -20.51 -15.69 -22.87
CA ALA A 324 -19.41 -15.96 -21.96
C ALA A 324 -19.37 -17.44 -21.52
N VAL A 325 -20.51 -17.97 -21.06
CA VAL A 325 -20.61 -19.37 -20.64
C VAL A 325 -20.39 -20.31 -21.82
N THR A 326 -20.98 -20.03 -22.98
CA THR A 326 -20.79 -20.83 -24.21
C THR A 326 -19.32 -20.91 -24.62
N ARG A 327 -18.60 -19.77 -24.64
CA ARG A 327 -17.15 -19.73 -24.95
C ARG A 327 -16.33 -20.54 -23.95
N VAL A 328 -16.63 -20.41 -22.66
CA VAL A 328 -15.94 -21.17 -21.62
C VAL A 328 -16.21 -22.67 -21.75
N LEU A 329 -17.44 -23.08 -22.06
CA LEU A 329 -17.78 -24.49 -22.30
C LEU A 329 -17.13 -25.04 -23.56
N GLN A 330 -16.97 -24.24 -24.62
CA GLN A 330 -16.21 -24.63 -25.82
C GLN A 330 -14.74 -24.94 -25.48
N ILE A 331 -14.08 -24.08 -24.69
CA ILE A 331 -12.71 -24.31 -24.21
C ILE A 331 -12.63 -25.60 -23.39
N LEU A 332 -13.55 -25.79 -22.44
CA LEU A 332 -13.57 -26.99 -21.60
C LEU A 332 -13.83 -28.27 -22.41
N LYS A 333 -14.75 -28.23 -23.38
CA LYS A 333 -15.03 -29.36 -24.28
C LYS A 333 -13.80 -29.71 -25.12
N GLY A 334 -13.11 -28.71 -25.69
CA GLY A 334 -11.82 -28.92 -26.38
C GLY A 334 -10.74 -29.58 -25.52
N ILE A 335 -10.64 -29.25 -24.23
CA ILE A 335 -9.65 -29.83 -23.31
C ILE A 335 -10.03 -31.25 -22.85
N TYR A 336 -11.32 -31.53 -22.63
CA TYR A 336 -11.77 -32.72 -21.90
C TYR A 336 -12.44 -33.79 -22.78
N GLU A 337 -13.18 -33.43 -23.84
CA GLU A 337 -13.83 -34.42 -24.71
C GLU A 337 -12.81 -35.30 -25.47
N PRO A 338 -11.66 -34.80 -25.96
CA PRO A 338 -10.59 -35.64 -26.52
C PRO A 338 -9.97 -36.63 -25.52
N LYS A 339 -10.13 -36.40 -24.21
CA LYS A 339 -9.73 -37.33 -23.14
C LYS A 339 -10.82 -38.38 -22.83
N GLY A 340 -11.93 -38.38 -23.58
CA GLY A 340 -13.11 -39.22 -23.32
C GLY A 340 -14.01 -38.72 -22.18
N ILE A 341 -13.83 -37.46 -21.74
CA ILE A 341 -14.57 -36.87 -20.62
C ILE A 341 -15.65 -35.94 -21.17
N VAL A 342 -16.92 -36.33 -20.99
CA VAL A 342 -18.07 -35.48 -21.37
C VAL A 342 -18.17 -34.30 -20.40
N VAL A 343 -18.13 -33.07 -20.92
CA VAL A 343 -18.30 -31.86 -20.11
C VAL A 343 -19.80 -31.61 -19.88
N PRO A 344 -20.31 -31.69 -18.63
CA PRO A 344 -21.70 -31.43 -18.33
C PRO A 344 -22.02 -29.94 -18.40
N GLU A 345 -23.28 -29.61 -18.67
CA GLU A 345 -23.77 -28.23 -18.58
C GLU A 345 -23.77 -27.74 -17.11
N PRO A 346 -23.44 -26.45 -16.85
CA PRO A 346 -23.39 -25.91 -15.49
C PRO A 346 -24.79 -25.68 -14.92
N ILE A 347 -24.99 -26.06 -13.66
CA ILE A 347 -26.26 -25.88 -12.94
C ILE A 347 -26.51 -24.41 -12.61
N GLN A 348 -25.45 -23.66 -12.28
CA GLN A 348 -25.53 -22.23 -12.04
C GLN A 348 -24.27 -21.52 -12.53
N THR A 349 -24.44 -20.36 -13.14
CA THR A 349 -23.34 -19.52 -13.64
C THR A 349 -23.44 -18.10 -13.08
N VAL A 350 -22.29 -17.43 -12.92
CA VAL A 350 -22.20 -16.03 -12.49
C VAL A 350 -21.04 -15.34 -13.20
N CYS A 351 -21.35 -14.34 -14.03
CA CYS A 351 -20.36 -13.44 -14.61
C CYS A 351 -20.22 -12.18 -13.75
N THR A 352 -19.00 -11.73 -13.47
CA THR A 352 -18.77 -10.45 -12.77
C THR A 352 -18.73 -9.28 -13.75
N ARG A 353 -19.07 -8.08 -13.25
CA ARG A 353 -19.07 -6.81 -13.99
C ARG A 353 -18.51 -5.70 -13.11
N TRP A 354 -17.24 -5.84 -12.71
CA TRP A 354 -16.62 -4.92 -11.74
C TRP A 354 -16.44 -3.50 -12.29
N GLY A 355 -16.31 -3.35 -13.62
CA GLY A 355 -16.20 -2.07 -14.31
C GLY A 355 -17.51 -1.30 -14.36
N SER A 356 -18.63 -1.98 -14.59
CA SER A 356 -19.98 -1.40 -14.54
C SER A 356 -20.57 -1.27 -13.13
N ASP A 357 -19.98 -1.88 -12.10
CA ASP A 357 -20.47 -1.80 -10.72
C ASP A 357 -20.28 -0.37 -10.14
N PRO A 358 -21.37 0.35 -9.80
CA PRO A 358 -21.30 1.77 -9.41
C PRO A 358 -20.63 2.01 -8.05
N PHE A 359 -20.40 0.96 -7.26
CA PHE A 359 -19.67 1.04 -5.99
C PHE A 359 -18.19 0.69 -6.13
N CYS A 360 -17.70 0.43 -7.35
CA CYS A 360 -16.31 0.06 -7.61
C CYS A 360 -15.71 0.77 -8.84
N PHE A 361 -16.37 0.72 -10.00
CA PHE A 361 -15.85 1.16 -11.30
C PHE A 361 -14.47 0.54 -11.66
N GLY A 362 -14.28 -0.75 -11.38
CA GLY A 362 -13.04 -1.49 -11.58
C GLY A 362 -12.68 -2.43 -10.42
N SER A 363 -11.54 -3.11 -10.54
CA SER A 363 -11.14 -4.19 -9.66
C SER A 363 -10.11 -3.75 -8.59
N TYR A 364 -8.96 -3.18 -8.96
CA TYR A 364 -7.95 -2.69 -8.00
C TYR A 364 -6.95 -1.72 -8.64
N SER A 365 -6.22 -0.95 -7.84
CA SER A 365 -5.28 0.04 -8.36
C SER A 365 -3.97 -0.57 -8.86
N ASN A 366 -3.30 0.14 -9.77
CA ASN A 366 -1.95 -0.16 -10.21
C ASN A 366 -1.17 1.14 -10.46
N VAL A 367 0.15 1.05 -10.68
CA VAL A 367 0.98 2.21 -10.97
C VAL A 367 1.01 2.43 -12.48
N ALA A 368 0.17 3.35 -12.95
CA ALA A 368 0.13 3.73 -14.35
C ALA A 368 1.35 4.58 -14.75
N VAL A 369 1.62 4.69 -16.06
CA VAL A 369 2.59 5.66 -16.63
C VAL A 369 2.30 7.07 -16.07
N GLY A 370 3.35 7.78 -15.68
CA GLY A 370 3.24 9.09 -15.01
C GLY A 370 2.85 9.07 -13.52
N ALA A 371 2.45 7.92 -12.96
CA ALA A 371 2.16 7.75 -11.53
C ALA A 371 3.35 7.13 -10.77
N SER A 372 3.38 7.28 -9.44
CA SER A 372 4.39 6.64 -8.59
C SER A 372 3.79 6.02 -7.32
N GLY A 373 4.64 5.37 -6.52
CA GLY A 373 4.28 4.93 -5.18
C GLY A 373 3.85 6.08 -4.24
N ASP A 374 4.34 7.30 -4.48
CA ASP A 374 4.01 8.47 -3.67
C ASP A 374 2.54 8.88 -3.82
N ASP A 375 1.89 8.53 -4.94
CA ASP A 375 0.47 8.80 -5.13
C ASP A 375 -0.43 8.00 -4.17
N TYR A 376 0.00 6.80 -3.75
CA TYR A 376 -0.67 6.04 -2.69
C TYR A 376 -0.54 6.72 -1.32
N ASP A 377 0.64 7.27 -1.03
CA ASP A 377 0.91 7.99 0.21
C ASP A 377 0.10 9.31 0.24
N ILE A 378 0.06 10.04 -0.89
CA ILE A 378 -0.81 11.21 -1.10
C ILE A 378 -2.30 10.86 -0.91
N LEU A 379 -2.76 9.72 -1.43
CA LEU A 379 -4.16 9.34 -1.29
C LEU A 379 -4.52 9.02 0.17
N ALA A 380 -3.57 8.51 0.96
CA ALA A 380 -3.73 8.28 2.40
C ALA A 380 -3.79 9.57 3.25
N GLU A 381 -3.23 10.70 2.80
CA GLU A 381 -3.17 11.95 3.58
C GLU A 381 -4.56 12.39 4.09
N SER A 382 -4.69 12.65 5.39
CA SER A 382 -5.92 13.23 5.95
C SER A 382 -6.10 14.70 5.57
N VAL A 383 -7.33 15.20 5.54
CA VAL A 383 -7.66 16.59 5.19
C VAL A 383 -8.51 17.26 6.28
N GLY A 384 -8.51 18.61 6.29
CA GLY A 384 -9.25 19.42 7.24
C GLY A 384 -8.77 19.27 8.69
N ASP A 385 -7.46 19.32 8.96
CA ASP A 385 -6.84 19.07 10.29
C ASP A 385 -7.29 17.72 10.91
N GLY A 386 -7.22 16.66 10.10
CA GLY A 386 -7.62 15.30 10.47
C GLY A 386 -9.14 15.12 10.66
N ARG A 387 -9.97 15.88 9.96
CA ARG A 387 -11.44 15.69 10.00
C ARG A 387 -11.89 14.61 9.03
N LEU A 388 -11.20 14.45 7.89
CA LEU A 388 -11.48 13.41 6.90
C LEU A 388 -10.21 12.61 6.58
N PHE A 389 -10.26 11.30 6.83
CA PHE A 389 -9.18 10.33 6.58
C PHE A 389 -9.50 9.42 5.40
N PHE A 390 -8.49 8.73 4.87
CA PHE A 390 -8.61 7.84 3.72
C PHE A 390 -7.94 6.48 3.99
N ALA A 391 -8.70 5.40 3.83
CA ALA A 391 -8.20 4.02 3.87
C ALA A 391 -8.69 3.22 2.66
N GLY A 392 -8.23 1.97 2.53
CA GLY A 392 -8.45 1.08 1.39
C GLY A 392 -7.14 0.74 0.67
N GLU A 393 -7.18 -0.24 -0.21
CA GLU A 393 -5.98 -0.75 -0.92
C GLU A 393 -5.24 0.33 -1.72
N ALA A 394 -5.96 1.30 -2.30
CA ALA A 394 -5.38 2.45 -3.01
C ALA A 394 -4.67 3.48 -2.08
N THR A 395 -4.64 3.25 -0.77
CA THR A 395 -4.01 4.16 0.23
C THR A 395 -2.77 3.54 0.88
N THR A 396 -2.21 2.46 0.34
CA THR A 396 -1.04 1.78 0.93
C THR A 396 -0.01 1.44 -0.12
N ARG A 397 1.06 2.23 -0.19
CA ARG A 397 2.16 2.05 -1.13
C ARG A 397 2.82 0.66 -1.08
N ARG A 398 2.90 0.05 0.11
CA ARG A 398 3.61 -1.22 0.33
C ARG A 398 2.78 -2.46 -0.01
N TYR A 399 1.46 -2.33 0.00
CA TYR A 399 0.52 -3.44 -0.16
C TYR A 399 -0.69 -3.04 -1.01
N PRO A 400 -0.52 -2.35 -2.16
CA PRO A 400 -1.64 -1.91 -2.99
C PRO A 400 -2.39 -3.11 -3.56
N ALA A 401 -3.59 -2.92 -4.11
CA ALA A 401 -4.39 -3.98 -4.76
C ALA A 401 -4.77 -5.21 -3.92
N THR A 402 -4.40 -5.30 -2.65
CA THR A 402 -4.59 -6.52 -1.83
C THR A 402 -5.64 -6.36 -0.72
N MET A 403 -6.26 -7.49 -0.35
CA MET A 403 -7.15 -7.56 0.81
C MET A 403 -6.43 -7.20 2.12
N HIS A 404 -5.18 -7.68 2.28
CA HIS A 404 -4.39 -7.42 3.48
C HIS A 404 -3.93 -5.95 3.55
N GLY A 405 -3.64 -5.31 2.41
CA GLY A 405 -3.35 -3.89 2.34
C GLY A 405 -4.54 -3.02 2.73
N ALA A 406 -5.73 -3.35 2.25
CA ALA A 406 -6.97 -2.70 2.70
C ALA A 406 -7.16 -2.85 4.22
N PHE A 407 -6.98 -4.05 4.77
CA PHE A 407 -7.06 -4.29 6.22
C PHE A 407 -6.03 -3.47 7.02
N LEU A 408 -4.76 -3.48 6.61
CA LEU A 408 -3.68 -2.73 7.26
C LEU A 408 -3.91 -1.20 7.20
N SER A 409 -4.43 -0.69 6.08
CA SER A 409 -4.79 0.73 5.96
C SER A 409 -5.92 1.14 6.92
N GLY A 410 -6.89 0.25 7.19
CA GLY A 410 -7.93 0.48 8.19
C GLY A 410 -7.38 0.55 9.61
N LEU A 411 -6.43 -0.33 9.96
CA LEU A 411 -5.73 -0.27 11.25
C LEU A 411 -4.90 1.02 11.40
N ARG A 412 -4.21 1.44 10.34
CA ARG A 412 -3.44 2.69 10.28
C ARG A 412 -4.33 3.89 10.57
N GLU A 413 -5.44 4.04 9.84
CA GLU A 413 -6.33 5.19 10.05
C GLU A 413 -7.07 5.15 11.39
N ALA A 414 -7.43 3.97 11.91
CA ALA A 414 -8.00 3.86 13.26
C ALA A 414 -7.04 4.41 14.34
N ALA A 415 -5.73 4.20 14.18
CA ALA A 415 -4.71 4.78 15.06
C ALA A 415 -4.53 6.29 14.83
N ASN A 416 -4.49 6.74 13.58
CA ASN A 416 -4.40 8.17 13.24
C ASN A 416 -5.59 8.98 13.79
N MET A 417 -6.82 8.48 13.60
CA MET A 417 -8.05 9.09 14.13
C MET A 417 -8.00 9.22 15.65
N ALA A 418 -7.58 8.16 16.36
CA ALA A 418 -7.42 8.19 17.81
C ALA A 418 -6.36 9.23 18.25
N HIS A 419 -5.24 9.33 17.53
CA HIS A 419 -4.20 10.31 17.79
C HIS A 419 -4.68 11.76 17.58
N HIS A 420 -5.35 12.06 16.46
CA HIS A 420 -5.92 13.38 16.19
C HIS A 420 -7.00 13.78 17.21
N ALA A 421 -7.87 12.84 17.59
CA ALA A 421 -8.87 13.09 18.65
C ALA A 421 -8.19 13.47 19.98
N ASN A 422 -7.17 12.71 20.40
CA ASN A 422 -6.41 13.00 21.61
C ASN A 422 -5.74 14.39 21.55
N ILE A 423 -5.12 14.76 20.43
CA ILE A 423 -4.54 16.10 20.23
C ILE A 423 -5.60 17.20 20.33
N ARG A 424 -6.78 17.04 19.70
CA ARG A 424 -7.87 18.03 19.83
C ARG A 424 -8.35 18.13 21.26
N THR A 425 -8.55 17.02 21.96
CA THR A 425 -8.95 17.04 23.38
C THR A 425 -7.91 17.73 24.26
N LEU A 426 -6.62 17.57 23.98
CA LEU A 426 -5.54 18.29 24.68
C LEU A 426 -5.58 19.80 24.37
N LYS A 427 -5.68 20.21 23.10
CA LYS A 427 -5.84 21.63 22.71
C LYS A 427 -7.05 22.26 23.41
N MET A 428 -8.22 21.63 23.32
CA MET A 428 -9.45 22.11 23.98
C MET A 428 -9.34 22.17 25.52
N LYS A 429 -8.52 21.32 26.15
CA LYS A 429 -8.24 21.41 27.60
C LYS A 429 -7.31 22.59 27.94
N VAL A 430 -6.36 22.92 27.07
CA VAL A 430 -5.53 24.13 27.19
C VAL A 430 -6.38 25.39 27.00
N ASP A 431 -7.27 25.39 26.01
CA ASP A 431 -8.16 26.53 25.71
C ASP A 431 -9.28 26.72 26.76
N LYS A 432 -9.74 25.64 27.41
CA LYS A 432 -10.76 25.68 28.48
C LYS A 432 -10.22 25.80 29.89
N ALA A 433 -8.90 25.68 30.10
CA ALA A 433 -8.31 26.09 31.36
C ALA A 433 -8.55 27.61 31.53
N PRO A 434 -8.88 28.12 32.74
CA PRO A 434 -8.98 29.55 32.97
C PRO A 434 -7.68 30.19 32.50
N SER A 435 -7.76 31.13 31.54
CA SER A 435 -6.56 31.53 30.84
C SER A 435 -5.62 32.29 31.78
N ASN A 436 -4.60 31.58 32.27
CA ASN A 436 -3.37 32.18 32.78
C ASN A 436 -2.57 32.85 31.65
N ALA A 437 -3.21 33.27 30.56
CA ALA A 437 -2.64 34.13 29.52
C ALA A 437 -2.22 35.50 30.09
N HIS A 438 -2.94 36.01 31.11
CA HIS A 438 -2.45 37.14 31.91
C HIS A 438 -1.20 36.79 32.72
N SER A 439 -1.14 35.58 33.30
CA SER A 439 0.03 35.12 34.07
C SER A 439 1.26 34.84 33.20
N CYS A 440 1.14 34.24 32.00
CA CYS A 440 2.29 33.97 31.13
C CYS A 440 2.81 35.20 30.37
N ALA A 441 1.96 36.22 30.18
CA ALA A 441 2.39 37.51 29.65
C ALA A 441 3.12 38.34 30.73
N SER A 442 2.59 38.38 31.96
CA SER A 442 3.29 39.02 33.08
C SER A 442 4.59 38.28 33.42
N LEU A 443 4.58 36.95 33.45
CA LEU A 443 5.74 36.12 33.81
C LEU A 443 6.97 36.40 32.96
N LEU A 444 6.84 36.49 31.63
CA LEU A 444 8.03 36.79 30.80
C LEU A 444 8.51 38.22 31.02
N ALA A 445 7.61 39.19 31.18
CA ALA A 445 7.99 40.56 31.52
C ALA A 445 8.69 40.65 32.89
N ASP A 446 8.22 39.88 33.88
CA ASP A 446 8.79 39.78 35.22
C ASP A 446 10.18 39.14 35.21
N LEU A 447 10.38 38.07 34.43
CA LEU A 447 11.70 37.46 34.23
C LEU A 447 12.71 38.44 33.62
N PHE A 448 12.26 39.29 32.69
CA PHE A 448 13.10 40.33 32.09
C PHE A 448 13.19 41.64 32.92
N ARG A 449 12.76 41.66 34.19
CA ARG A 449 13.14 42.71 35.16
C ARG A 449 14.57 42.50 35.70
N GLU A 450 15.00 41.26 35.86
CA GLU A 450 16.38 40.86 36.19
C GLU A 450 16.94 40.01 35.04
N PRO A 451 17.34 40.58 33.88
CA PRO A 451 18.03 39.83 32.83
C PRO A 451 19.42 39.35 33.29
N ASP A 452 19.89 38.23 32.73
CA ASP A 452 21.21 37.66 33.09
C ASP A 452 22.36 38.39 32.38
N ILE A 453 22.11 38.92 31.18
CA ILE A 453 23.02 39.75 30.38
C ILE A 453 22.20 40.80 29.63
N GLU A 454 22.73 42.03 29.52
CA GLU A 454 22.23 43.07 28.61
C GLU A 454 23.38 43.67 27.79
N PHE A 455 23.08 44.08 26.55
CA PHE A 455 23.96 44.85 25.68
C PHE A 455 23.14 45.62 24.63
N GLY A 456 23.28 46.95 24.59
CA GLY A 456 22.42 47.79 23.74
C GLY A 456 20.94 47.57 24.08
N SER A 457 20.10 47.47 23.06
CA SER A 457 18.66 47.17 23.18
C SER A 457 18.33 45.68 23.42
N PHE A 458 19.32 44.83 23.68
CA PHE A 458 19.14 43.39 23.87
C PHE A 458 19.25 42.99 25.36
N SER A 459 18.22 42.34 25.89
CA SER A 459 18.23 41.67 27.19
C SER A 459 18.14 40.15 27.00
N VAL A 460 18.85 39.35 27.81
CA VAL A 460 18.84 37.87 27.70
C VAL A 460 18.66 37.20 29.05
N ILE A 461 17.91 36.09 29.05
CA ILE A 461 17.76 35.16 30.17
C ILE A 461 18.10 33.72 29.74
N PHE A 462 18.84 32.98 30.59
CA PHE A 462 19.31 31.62 30.30
C PHE A 462 18.49 30.55 31.05
N ALA A 463 18.24 29.41 30.40
CA ALA A 463 17.44 28.31 30.95
C ALA A 463 18.03 27.62 32.20
N ARG A 464 19.35 27.74 32.39
CA ARG A 464 20.16 27.17 33.47
C ARG A 464 21.37 28.05 33.74
N LYS A 465 21.81 28.14 35.00
CA LYS A 465 23.10 28.74 35.38
C LYS A 465 24.34 27.94 34.96
N ASN A 466 24.19 26.69 34.50
CA ASN A 466 25.31 25.90 34.00
C ASN A 466 25.95 26.53 32.75
N THR A 467 27.27 26.43 32.60
CA THR A 467 28.06 27.04 31.53
C THR A 467 27.99 26.28 30.19
N ASP A 468 27.06 25.34 30.03
CA ASP A 468 26.86 24.58 28.80
C ASP A 468 26.60 25.53 27.59
N PRO A 469 27.50 25.53 26.57
CA PRO A 469 27.34 26.38 25.38
C PRO A 469 26.04 26.14 24.61
N LYS A 470 25.44 24.94 24.73
CA LYS A 470 24.18 24.56 24.07
C LYS A 470 22.93 24.85 24.92
N SER A 471 23.09 25.34 26.15
CA SER A 471 21.96 25.71 27.02
C SER A 471 21.08 26.76 26.32
N PRO A 472 19.74 26.58 26.26
CA PRO A 472 18.87 27.54 25.60
C PRO A 472 18.77 28.85 26.38
N ALA A 473 18.55 29.93 25.64
CA ALA A 473 18.40 31.29 26.11
C ALA A 473 17.23 31.96 25.38
N ILE A 474 16.51 32.83 26.09
CA ILE A 474 15.50 33.71 25.50
C ILE A 474 16.11 35.09 25.40
N LEU A 475 16.20 35.61 24.19
CA LEU A 475 16.61 36.98 23.92
C LEU A 475 15.35 37.84 23.72
N ARG A 476 15.36 39.04 24.29
CA ARG A 476 14.40 40.12 24.07
C ARG A 476 15.13 41.29 23.40
N LEU A 477 14.61 41.75 22.28
CA LEU A 477 14.96 43.06 21.71
C LEU A 477 13.86 44.06 22.08
N GLN A 478 14.26 45.19 22.66
CA GLN A 478 13.38 46.33 22.93
C GLN A 478 13.49 47.33 21.77
N SER A 479 12.38 47.61 21.10
CA SER A 479 12.33 48.58 20.00
C SER A 479 11.43 49.76 20.38
N HIS A 480 11.92 50.98 20.12
CA HIS A 480 11.17 52.21 20.30
C HIS A 480 10.49 52.60 18.98
N PHE A 481 9.16 52.48 18.92
CA PHE A 481 8.37 52.98 17.79
C PHE A 481 7.72 54.32 18.17
N ASN A 482 8.00 55.36 17.39
CA ASN A 482 7.40 56.70 17.47
C ASN A 482 7.31 57.32 18.89
N GLN A 483 8.35 57.16 19.71
CA GLN A 483 8.52 57.76 21.06
C GLN A 483 7.41 57.51 22.11
N GLN A 484 6.32 56.80 21.77
CA GLN A 484 5.17 56.61 22.67
C GLN A 484 4.82 55.14 22.97
N GLN A 485 5.36 54.16 22.22
CA GLN A 485 5.15 52.73 22.50
C GLN A 485 6.45 51.93 22.41
N GLN A 486 6.70 51.11 23.44
CA GLN A 486 7.79 50.14 23.48
C GLN A 486 7.28 48.79 22.96
N LEU A 487 7.91 48.27 21.91
CA LEU A 487 7.62 46.94 21.38
C LEU A 487 8.71 45.95 21.80
N HIS A 488 8.30 44.83 22.39
CA HIS A 488 9.19 43.73 22.73
C HIS A 488 9.03 42.57 21.74
N VAL A 489 10.11 42.23 21.05
CA VAL A 489 10.20 41.02 20.21
C VAL A 489 11.27 40.08 20.75
N TYR A 490 11.12 38.79 20.48
CA TYR A 490 11.86 37.74 21.14
C TYR A 490 12.36 36.69 20.15
N THR A 491 13.38 35.94 20.54
CA THR A 491 13.81 34.71 19.85
C THR A 491 14.50 33.73 20.80
N LEU A 492 14.67 32.49 20.37
CA LEU A 492 15.42 31.45 21.09
C LEU A 492 16.83 31.31 20.49
N LEU A 493 17.84 31.29 21.36
CA LEU A 493 19.24 31.10 21.00
C LEU A 493 19.88 30.06 21.93
N SER A 494 21.02 29.52 21.54
CA SER A 494 21.93 28.85 22.47
C SER A 494 22.80 29.86 23.24
N ARG A 495 23.33 29.45 24.39
CA ARG A 495 24.25 30.26 25.21
C ARG A 495 25.46 30.75 24.40
N GLN A 496 26.03 29.92 23.54
CA GLN A 496 27.13 30.33 22.67
C GLN A 496 26.72 31.44 21.69
N GLN A 497 25.59 31.28 21.00
CA GLN A 497 25.10 32.30 20.05
C GLN A 497 24.83 33.65 20.71
N VAL A 498 24.42 33.68 21.97
CA VAL A 498 24.27 34.93 22.76
C VAL A 498 25.63 35.59 23.03
N LEU A 499 26.64 34.80 23.39
CA LEU A 499 27.99 35.32 23.64
C LEU A 499 28.62 35.83 22.33
N ASP A 500 28.48 35.08 21.23
CA ASP A 500 28.96 35.49 19.91
C ASP A 500 28.29 36.80 19.46
N LEU A 501 26.98 36.95 19.71
CA LEU A 501 26.21 38.16 19.37
C LEU A 501 26.64 39.38 20.19
N ARG A 502 27.01 39.20 21.46
CA ARG A 502 27.47 40.28 22.34
C ARG A 502 28.77 40.91 21.81
N GLU A 503 29.68 40.10 21.31
CA GLU A 503 30.99 40.53 20.78
C GLU A 503 30.90 41.20 19.39
N VAL A 504 29.74 41.19 18.74
CA VAL A 504 29.51 41.93 17.49
C VAL A 504 29.66 43.44 17.74
N ARG A 505 30.58 44.04 17.00
CA ARG A 505 30.85 45.49 16.99
C ARG A 505 29.98 46.19 15.93
N GLY A 506 29.80 47.51 16.08
CA GLY A 506 28.97 48.31 15.17
C GLY A 506 27.53 48.57 15.65
N GLY A 507 27.27 48.41 16.95
CA GLY A 507 25.98 48.75 17.55
C GLY A 507 24.86 47.73 17.26
N ASP A 508 23.63 48.14 17.54
CA ASP A 508 22.49 47.22 17.55
C ASP A 508 21.97 46.86 16.16
N GLU A 509 22.20 47.72 15.17
CA GLU A 509 21.92 47.43 13.75
C GLU A 509 22.78 46.26 13.25
N MET A 510 24.09 46.26 13.54
CA MET A 510 24.98 45.15 13.17
C MET A 510 24.66 43.85 13.93
N ARG A 511 24.17 43.94 15.17
CA ARG A 511 23.67 42.78 15.93
C ARG A 511 22.37 42.23 15.36
N LEU A 512 21.44 43.10 14.96
CA LEU A 512 20.19 42.70 14.32
C LEU A 512 20.46 42.01 12.97
N ASN A 513 21.38 42.56 12.18
CA ASN A 513 21.85 41.95 10.93
C ASN A 513 22.49 40.57 11.20
N TYR A 514 23.34 40.44 12.22
CA TYR A 514 23.95 39.17 12.62
C TYR A 514 22.89 38.10 13.02
N LEU A 515 21.83 38.50 13.74
CA LEU A 515 20.72 37.61 14.09
C LEU A 515 19.98 37.10 12.85
N CYS A 516 19.54 38.02 11.99
CA CYS A 516 18.70 37.68 10.84
C CYS A 516 19.48 36.93 9.76
N GLU A 517 20.60 37.49 9.29
CA GLU A 517 21.30 37.01 8.10
C GLU A 517 22.31 35.88 8.42
N LYS A 518 23.01 35.96 9.57
CA LYS A 518 24.06 34.98 9.90
C LYS A 518 23.55 33.82 10.76
N LEU A 519 22.65 34.07 11.71
CA LEU A 519 22.04 33.02 12.52
C LEU A 519 20.71 32.49 11.96
N GLY A 520 20.11 33.16 10.97
CA GLY A 520 18.87 32.73 10.32
C GLY A 520 17.64 32.77 11.24
N VAL A 521 17.70 33.49 12.37
CA VAL A 521 16.63 33.50 13.36
C VAL A 521 15.62 34.61 13.10
N LYS A 522 14.33 34.28 13.25
CA LYS A 522 13.24 35.26 13.16
C LYS A 522 12.93 35.81 14.54
N LEU A 523 12.81 37.14 14.63
CA LEU A 523 12.26 37.83 15.79
C LEU A 523 10.72 37.77 15.73
N VAL A 524 10.10 37.41 16.85
CA VAL A 524 8.64 37.21 16.95
C VAL A 524 8.08 37.86 18.20
N GLY A 525 6.81 38.28 18.17
CA GLY A 525 6.10 38.64 19.38
C GLY A 525 5.91 37.44 20.32
N ARG A 526 5.59 37.67 21.61
CA ARG A 526 5.47 36.61 22.65
C ARG A 526 4.67 35.38 22.22
N LYS A 527 3.57 35.55 21.47
CA LYS A 527 2.71 34.46 20.97
C LYS A 527 3.37 33.61 19.87
N GLY A 528 4.34 34.16 19.14
CA GLY A 528 5.04 33.47 18.04
C GLY A 528 6.24 32.63 18.49
N LEU A 529 6.67 32.72 19.75
CA LEU A 529 7.79 31.94 20.30
C LEU A 529 7.51 30.42 20.36
N GLY A 530 6.24 30.02 20.46
CA GLY A 530 5.82 28.62 20.48
C GLY A 530 6.18 27.83 21.75
N MET A 531 5.70 26.58 21.80
CA MET A 531 5.75 25.72 22.99
C MET A 531 7.17 25.41 23.49
N ASN A 532 8.17 25.40 22.59
CA ASN A 532 9.57 25.20 22.96
C ASN A 532 10.09 26.31 23.88
N ALA A 533 9.63 27.55 23.66
CA ALA A 533 9.99 28.67 24.54
C ALA A 533 9.25 28.60 25.87
N ASP A 534 7.99 28.16 25.89
CA ASP A 534 7.20 28.06 27.13
C ASP A 534 7.88 27.10 28.13
N SER A 535 8.38 25.95 27.66
CA SER A 535 9.19 25.02 28.47
C SER A 535 10.48 25.64 29.02
N VAL A 536 11.12 26.54 28.25
CA VAL A 536 12.30 27.29 28.71
C VAL A 536 11.91 28.33 29.77
N ILE A 537 10.80 29.07 29.56
CA ILE A 537 10.28 30.06 30.52
C ILE A 537 9.98 29.42 31.88
N ASP A 538 9.33 28.25 31.87
CA ASP A 538 9.02 27.51 33.10
C ASP A 538 10.28 26.99 33.81
N SER A 539 11.30 26.53 33.07
CA SER A 539 12.62 26.18 33.62
C SER A 539 13.29 27.37 34.31
N ILE A 540 13.30 28.55 33.67
CA ILE A 540 13.90 29.78 34.21
C ILE A 540 13.16 30.23 35.48
N LYS A 541 11.82 30.16 35.48
CA LYS A 541 10.99 30.47 36.64
C LYS A 541 11.30 29.55 37.82
N ALA A 542 11.40 28.25 37.58
CA ALA A 542 11.70 27.26 38.62
C ALA A 542 13.09 27.46 39.23
N GLU A 543 14.10 27.79 38.41
CA GLU A 543 15.46 28.04 38.90
C GLU A 543 15.54 29.36 39.71
N ARG A 544 14.89 30.44 39.23
CA ARG A 544 14.91 31.75 39.91
C ARG A 544 14.06 31.81 41.17
N GLY A 545 13.00 31.00 41.27
CA GLY A 545 12.17 30.87 42.47
C GLY A 545 12.86 30.25 43.68
N ASN A 546 13.97 29.53 43.48
CA ASN A 546 14.66 28.76 44.54
C ASN A 546 15.74 29.55 45.33
N ARG A 547 15.67 30.90 45.39
CA ARG A 547 16.61 31.72 46.20
C ARG A 547 16.36 31.60 47.72
N LYS A 548 16.91 30.56 48.35
CA LYS A 548 17.36 30.55 49.77
C LYS A 548 18.72 29.82 49.88
N PRO A 549 19.55 30.10 50.91
CA PRO A 549 21.00 29.96 50.79
C PRO A 549 21.56 28.54 50.99
N VAL A 550 22.56 28.23 50.14
CA VAL A 550 23.74 27.34 50.29
C VAL A 550 23.67 26.17 51.30
N SER A 551 23.84 24.94 50.78
CA SER A 551 24.76 23.97 51.38
C SER A 551 25.35 23.01 50.33
N THR A 552 26.59 22.56 50.56
CA THR A 552 27.42 21.75 49.67
C THR A 552 27.35 20.25 49.98
N SER A 553 27.35 19.39 48.96
CA SER A 553 28.08 18.10 49.02
C SER A 553 28.30 17.51 47.63
N LEU A 554 29.50 16.97 47.39
CA LEU A 554 29.85 16.24 46.17
C LEU A 554 29.41 14.77 46.26
N ALA A 555 29.07 14.16 45.12
CA ALA A 555 29.31 12.74 44.89
C ALA A 555 29.47 12.45 43.38
N LEU A 556 30.69 12.10 42.97
CA LEU A 556 30.98 11.49 41.66
C LEU A 556 30.66 10.00 41.70
N LYS A 557 30.18 9.42 40.59
CA LYS A 557 30.78 8.19 40.01
C LYS A 557 30.37 7.99 38.53
N PRO A 558 31.21 7.41 37.66
CA PRO A 558 31.03 7.46 36.22
C PRO A 558 30.74 6.11 35.54
N GLY A 559 30.18 6.20 34.32
CA GLY A 559 30.58 5.36 33.19
C GLY A 559 29.77 4.10 32.86
N VAL A 560 29.24 4.05 31.62
CA VAL A 560 29.43 2.95 30.66
C VAL A 560 29.46 3.58 29.24
N SER A 561 30.34 3.12 28.36
CA SER A 561 30.48 3.64 26.99
C SER A 561 29.60 2.93 25.97
N SER A 562 29.04 3.67 25.02
CA SER A 562 28.36 3.13 23.84
C SER A 562 29.31 3.10 22.63
N LYS A 563 29.55 1.91 22.06
CA LYS A 563 30.22 1.78 20.75
C LYS A 563 29.17 1.77 19.64
N LEU A 564 29.22 2.74 18.73
CA LEU A 564 28.55 2.64 17.44
C LEU A 564 29.17 1.49 16.62
N LYS A 565 28.34 0.79 15.84
CA LYS A 565 28.79 0.03 14.66
C LYS A 565 28.24 0.69 13.40
N ALA A 566 29.11 0.88 12.42
CA ALA A 566 28.76 1.47 11.14
C ALA A 566 27.85 0.56 10.31
N GLY A 567 27.01 1.17 9.46
CA GLY A 567 26.11 0.44 8.56
C GLY A 567 26.84 -0.24 7.41
N ILE A 568 26.37 -1.42 7.03
CA ILE A 568 26.82 -2.12 5.82
C ILE A 568 25.76 -1.95 4.74
N MET A 569 26.11 -1.28 3.63
CA MET A 569 25.32 -1.28 2.40
C MET A 569 25.19 -2.71 1.86
N LYS A 570 23.98 -3.24 1.81
CA LYS A 570 23.69 -4.49 1.08
C LYS A 570 23.40 -4.19 -0.39
N ARG A 571 24.10 -4.88 -1.29
CA ARG A 571 23.78 -4.90 -2.73
C ARG A 571 22.36 -5.44 -2.94
N LYS A 572 21.56 -4.78 -3.78
CA LYS A 572 20.21 -5.25 -4.16
C LYS A 572 20.32 -6.56 -4.93
N LEU A 573 19.55 -7.57 -4.52
CA LEU A 573 19.33 -8.78 -5.31
C LEU A 573 18.29 -8.49 -6.40
N ILE A 574 18.47 -9.09 -7.58
CA ILE A 574 17.66 -8.84 -8.78
C ILE A 574 16.57 -9.93 -8.89
N ARG A 575 15.41 -9.57 -9.44
CA ARG A 575 14.33 -10.53 -9.73
C ARG A 575 14.71 -11.53 -10.83
N ARG A 576 13.97 -12.62 -10.83
CA ARG A 576 13.77 -13.67 -11.84
C ARG A 576 12.39 -14.27 -11.52
N ALA A 577 11.64 -14.91 -12.41
CA ALA A 577 10.67 -15.91 -11.94
C ALA A 577 11.37 -16.96 -11.07
N LYS A 578 10.66 -17.55 -10.10
CA LYS A 578 11.11 -18.80 -9.48
C LYS A 578 10.30 -19.92 -10.12
N VAL A 579 10.89 -20.51 -11.15
CA VAL A 579 10.68 -21.92 -11.44
C VAL A 579 11.94 -22.65 -11.02
N VAL A 580 11.75 -23.64 -10.16
CA VAL A 580 12.71 -24.71 -9.93
C VAL A 580 12.15 -25.91 -10.69
N ARG A 581 13.00 -26.80 -11.22
CA ARG A 581 12.58 -28.09 -11.78
C ARG A 581 13.59 -29.15 -11.32
N LYS A 582 13.13 -30.37 -11.06
CA LYS A 582 13.92 -31.59 -11.23
C LYS A 582 13.01 -32.75 -11.64
N SER A 583 13.50 -33.59 -12.53
CA SER A 583 12.82 -34.75 -13.12
C SER A 583 13.46 -36.05 -12.64
N ASN A 584 12.68 -37.14 -12.61
CA ASN A 584 13.18 -38.48 -12.36
C ASN A 584 13.37 -39.23 -13.69
N GLY A 585 14.54 -39.82 -13.88
CA GLY A 585 14.84 -40.78 -14.93
C GLY A 585 16.10 -41.55 -14.54
N SER A 586 15.98 -42.84 -14.27
CA SER A 586 17.08 -43.71 -13.86
C SER A 586 17.36 -44.77 -14.92
N ILE A 587 18.57 -44.79 -15.48
CA ILE A 587 19.11 -45.90 -16.27
C ILE A 587 20.55 -46.15 -15.82
N ASN A 588 20.90 -47.42 -15.60
CA ASN A 588 22.23 -47.90 -15.18
C ASN A 588 23.10 -48.28 -16.39
N VAL A 589 24.35 -47.78 -16.47
CA VAL A 589 25.65 -48.33 -16.99
C VAL A 589 26.69 -47.19 -16.84
N GLY A 590 27.99 -47.34 -16.55
CA GLY A 590 28.81 -48.50 -16.15
C GLY A 590 30.33 -48.22 -16.29
N SER A 591 31.14 -48.81 -15.41
CA SER A 591 32.61 -49.02 -15.46
C SER A 591 33.56 -48.05 -16.24
N ALA A 592 34.32 -47.25 -15.46
CA ALA A 592 35.79 -47.04 -15.47
C ALA A 592 36.61 -46.75 -16.76
N ILE A 593 37.45 -45.69 -16.71
CA ILE A 593 38.95 -45.71 -16.69
C ILE A 593 39.51 -44.26 -16.52
N LYS A 594 40.70 -44.10 -15.92
CA LYS A 594 41.42 -42.82 -15.70
C LYS A 594 42.47 -42.54 -16.78
N VAL A 595 42.69 -41.26 -17.14
CA VAL A 595 44.03 -40.59 -17.30
C VAL A 595 43.90 -39.09 -16.92
N SER A 596 45.02 -38.45 -16.53
CA SER A 596 45.27 -37.02 -16.20
C SER A 596 45.01 -36.04 -17.39
N GLU A 597 45.02 -34.70 -17.26
CA GLU A 597 45.79 -33.78 -16.39
C GLU A 597 45.10 -32.39 -16.17
N GLU A 598 45.77 -31.43 -15.51
CA GLU A 598 45.20 -30.22 -14.87
C GLU A 598 44.74 -29.06 -15.80
N VAL A 599 43.68 -28.33 -15.39
CA VAL A 599 43.74 -26.87 -15.05
C VAL A 599 42.69 -26.56 -13.95
N LYS A 600 43.08 -25.78 -12.92
CA LYS A 600 42.22 -25.35 -11.80
C LYS A 600 41.44 -24.07 -12.11
N ILE A 601 40.11 -24.08 -11.90
CA ILE A 601 39.40 -23.01 -11.15
C ILE A 601 38.34 -23.70 -10.28
N THR A 602 38.36 -23.42 -8.97
CA THR A 602 37.48 -24.06 -7.98
C THR A 602 36.27 -23.18 -7.63
N ASP A 603 35.07 -23.59 -8.07
CA ASP A 603 33.81 -23.15 -7.46
C ASP A 603 33.34 -24.19 -6.42
N HIS A 604 32.98 -23.72 -5.22
CA HIS A 604 32.50 -24.59 -4.15
C HIS A 604 31.03 -24.97 -4.33
N VAL A 605 30.77 -26.24 -4.63
CA VAL A 605 29.42 -26.84 -4.68
C VAL A 605 29.01 -27.35 -3.29
N LEU A 606 27.80 -27.01 -2.85
CA LEU A 606 27.09 -27.57 -1.69
C LEU A 606 25.60 -27.79 -2.08
N PRO A 607 24.85 -28.68 -1.38
CA PRO A 607 24.09 -29.73 -2.04
C PRO A 607 22.65 -29.38 -2.50
N ASP A 608 22.16 -30.20 -3.43
CA ASP A 608 20.86 -30.11 -4.12
C ASP A 608 19.62 -30.36 -3.23
N VAL A 609 18.55 -29.60 -3.50
CA VAL A 609 17.17 -29.87 -3.05
C VAL A 609 16.18 -29.58 -4.20
N PRO A 610 15.21 -30.47 -4.54
CA PRO A 610 14.34 -30.32 -5.71
C PRO A 610 13.00 -29.60 -5.42
N VAL A 611 12.52 -28.75 -6.35
CA VAL A 611 11.18 -28.11 -6.34
C VAL A 611 10.68 -27.91 -7.80
N SER A 612 9.38 -27.62 -8.00
CA SER A 612 8.67 -27.36 -9.27
C SER A 612 8.30 -25.87 -9.51
N GLY A 613 7.68 -25.54 -10.65
CA GLY A 613 7.42 -24.17 -11.11
C GLY A 613 6.10 -23.52 -10.64
N ASN A 614 6.05 -22.18 -10.62
CA ASN A 614 4.90 -21.35 -10.22
C ASN A 614 4.37 -20.55 -11.43
N TYR A 615 3.13 -20.81 -11.85
CA TYR A 615 2.48 -20.05 -12.93
C TYR A 615 1.72 -18.81 -12.46
N PHE A 616 1.71 -18.52 -11.16
CA PHE A 616 1.33 -17.18 -10.69
C PHE A 616 2.49 -16.23 -10.96
N ILE A 617 2.27 -15.20 -11.79
CA ILE A 617 3.13 -14.02 -11.76
C ILE A 617 2.90 -13.33 -10.42
N ARG A 618 3.74 -13.71 -9.46
CA ARG A 618 3.92 -12.97 -8.22
C ARG A 618 4.46 -11.60 -8.59
N LYS A 619 4.04 -10.55 -7.87
CA LYS A 619 4.91 -9.39 -7.64
C LYS A 619 6.02 -9.84 -6.68
N LYS A 620 6.99 -10.57 -7.26
CA LYS A 620 7.93 -11.53 -6.68
C LYS A 620 9.26 -11.04 -6.00
#